data_AF-A0A7J7M6Z9-F1
#
_entry.id   AF-A0A7J7M6Z9-F1
#
_cell.length_a   1.000
_cell.length_b   1.000
_cell.length_c   1.000
_cell.angle_alpha   90.00
_cell.angle_beta   90.00
_cell.angle_gamma   90.00
#
_symmetry.space_group_name_H-M   'P 1'
#
loop_
_entity.id
_entity.type
_entity.pdbx_description
1 polymer ?
#
loop_
_entity_poly.entity_id
_entity_poly.type
_entity_poly.pdbx_seq_one_letter_code
_entity_poly.pdbx_strand_id
1 'polypeptide(L)' 'MNALVRVSAVLTNAPYMMNLDCDYYINNSKALREGICLMMDPLLGEKVCYVQFSQSFDGIDRND' A
#
# COMPACT_ATOMS: atom_id res chain seq x y z
N MET A 1 4.38 11.34 -6.39
CA MET A 1 3.84 10.11 -7.01
C MET A 1 3.81 10.13 -8.55
N ASN A 2 3.27 11.16 -9.23
CA ASN A 2 3.12 11.16 -10.70
C ASN A 2 4.40 10.84 -11.52
N ALA A 3 5.54 11.42 -11.14
CA ALA A 3 6.80 11.12 -11.81
C ALA A 3 7.25 9.66 -11.59
N LEU A 4 7.08 9.13 -10.38
CA LEU A 4 7.41 7.74 -10.04
C LEU A 4 6.56 6.75 -10.83
N VAL A 5 5.26 7.02 -11.00
CA VAL A 5 4.36 6.22 -11.84
C VAL A 5 4.86 6.16 -13.28
N ARG A 6 5.23 7.31 -13.87
CA ARG A 6 5.75 7.37 -15.25
C ARG A 6 7.07 6.61 -15.41
N VAL A 7 7.98 6.72 -14.45
CA VAL A 7 9.26 5.99 -14.50
C VAL A 7 9.04 4.49 -14.32
N SER A 8 8.17 4.07 -13.39
CA SER A 8 7.81 2.66 -13.19
C SER A 8 7.26 2.03 -14.47
N ALA A 9 6.37 2.73 -15.19
CA ALA A 9 5.77 2.25 -16.44
C ALA A 9 6.82 1.89 -17.51
N VAL A 10 7.99 2.55 -17.50
CA VAL A 10 9.08 2.28 -18.44
C VAL A 10 10.03 1.20 -17.92
N LEU A 11 10.36 1.22 -16.62
CA LEU A 11 11.40 0.35 -16.07
C LEU A 11 10.92 -1.06 -15.72
N THR A 12 9.76 -1.18 -15.08
CA THR A 12 9.26 -2.46 -14.55
C THR A 12 7.80 -2.74 -14.89
N ASN A 13 7.02 -1.70 -15.21
CA ASN A 13 5.60 -1.75 -15.52
C ASN A 13 4.77 -2.52 -14.48
N ALA A 14 5.01 -2.24 -13.20
CA ALA A 14 4.32 -2.92 -12.10
C ALA A 14 2.80 -2.64 -12.13
N PRO A 15 1.92 -3.67 -12.03
CA PRO A 15 0.48 -3.51 -12.11
C PRO A 15 -0.15 -2.92 -10.84
N TYR A 16 0.56 -2.98 -9.72
CA TYR A 16 0.14 -2.44 -8.44
C TYR A 16 1.26 -1.56 -7.86
N MET A 17 0.88 -0.52 -7.12
CA MET A 17 1.83 0.42 -6.52
C MET A 17 1.48 0.66 -5.05
N MET A 18 2.48 0.59 -4.18
CA MET A 18 2.34 0.93 -2.76
C MET A 18 2.90 2.33 -2.52
N ASN A 19 2.11 3.22 -1.94
CA ASN A 19 2.59 4.52 -1.46
C ASN A 19 2.97 4.40 0.02
N LEU A 20 4.15 4.89 0.39
CA LEU A 20 4.65 4.88 1.76
C LEU A 20 5.44 6.17 2.01
N ASP A 21 5.11 6.86 3.09
CA ASP A 21 5.80 8.08 3.50
C ASP A 21 7.06 7.73 4.33
N CYS A 22 7.99 8.67 4.44
CA CYS A 22 9.33 8.42 5.00
C CYS A 22 9.35 8.20 6.52
N ASP A 23 8.31 8.60 7.21
CA ASP A 23 8.07 8.45 8.64
C ASP A 23 7.31 7.16 9.00
N TYR A 24 6.91 6.37 7.99
CA TYR A 24 6.27 5.07 8.18
C TYR A 24 7.15 3.93 7.69
N TYR A 25 7.01 2.79 8.37
CA TYR A 25 7.64 1.52 7.99
C TYR A 25 6.60 0.39 7.97
N ILE A 26 6.91 -0.68 7.23
CA ILE A 26 6.09 -1.87 7.20
C ILE A 26 6.41 -2.72 8.44
N ASN A 27 5.48 -2.80 9.38
CA ASN A 27 5.64 -3.55 10.62
C ASN A 27 5.25 -5.04 10.54
N ASN A 28 4.56 -5.44 9.47
CA ASN A 28 4.15 -6.82 9.21
C ASN A 28 4.46 -7.18 7.75
N SER A 29 5.35 -8.17 7.54
CA SER A 29 5.75 -8.62 6.21
C SER A 29 4.60 -9.21 5.38
N LYS A 30 3.47 -9.54 6.00
CA LYS A 30 2.26 -10.01 5.31
C LYS A 30 1.38 -8.90 4.75
N ALA A 31 1.59 -7.62 5.12
CA ALA A 31 0.71 -6.52 4.72
C ALA A 31 0.53 -6.44 3.19
N LEU A 32 1.61 -6.61 2.43
CA LEU A 32 1.56 -6.66 0.97
C LEU A 32 0.70 -7.82 0.45
N ARG A 33 0.87 -9.01 1.03
CA ARG A 33 0.09 -10.20 0.63
C ARG A 33 -1.40 -10.00 0.92
N GLU A 34 -1.73 -9.38 2.05
CA GLU A 34 -3.11 -9.10 2.45
C GLU A 34 -3.75 -8.05 1.52
N GLY A 35 -3.04 -6.98 1.18
CA GLY A 35 -3.52 -5.98 0.22
C GLY A 35 -3.74 -6.57 -1.17
N ILE A 36 -2.79 -7.36 -1.67
CA ILE A 36 -2.92 -8.03 -2.96
C ILE A 36 -4.05 -9.08 -2.97
N CYS A 37 -4.31 -9.76 -1.84
CA CYS A 37 -5.43 -10.70 -1.72
C CYS A 37 -6.77 -10.03 -2.08
N LEU A 38 -7.01 -8.81 -1.58
CA LEU A 38 -8.22 -8.05 -1.88
C LEU A 38 -8.26 -7.56 -3.34
N MET A 39 -7.12 -7.13 -3.88
CA MET A 39 -7.01 -6.64 -5.26
C MET A 39 -7.12 -7.75 -6.31
N MET A 40 -6.76 -8.99 -5.95
CA MET A 40 -6.81 -10.17 -6.84
C MET A 40 -8.06 -11.04 -6.61
N ASP A 41 -8.99 -10.63 -5.76
CA ASP A 41 -10.23 -11.36 -5.55
C ASP A 41 -11.05 -11.39 -6.86
N PRO A 42 -11.48 -12.56 -7.37
CA PRO A 42 -12.20 -12.66 -8.63
C PRO A 42 -13.58 -11.98 -8.66
N LEU A 43 -14.18 -11.73 -7.50
CA LEU A 43 -15.51 -11.14 -7.36
C LEU A 43 -15.45 -9.65 -6.99
N LEU A 44 -14.45 -9.26 -6.20
CA LEU A 44 -14.29 -7.93 -5.66
C LEU A 44 -13.20 -7.12 -6.36
N GLY A 45 -12.10 -7.75 -6.77
CA GLY A 45 -10.85 -7.10 -7.18
C GLY A 45 -11.01 -6.08 -8.29
N GLU A 46 -11.85 -6.35 -9.29
CA GLU A 46 -12.14 -5.39 -10.38
C GLU A 46 -12.77 -4.08 -9.90
N LYS A 47 -13.38 -4.08 -8.71
CA LYS A 47 -14.03 -2.90 -8.10
C LYS A 47 -13.12 -2.22 -7.07
N VAL A 48 -11.94 -2.77 -6.79
CA VAL A 48 -11.00 -2.20 -5.82
C VAL A 48 -9.96 -1.35 -6.54
N CYS A 49 -9.94 -0.05 -6.24
CA CYS A 49 -8.94 0.86 -6.77
C CYS A 49 -7.67 0.89 -5.90
N TYR A 50 -7.84 0.81 -4.57
CA TYR A 50 -6.75 0.78 -3.60
C TYR A 50 -7.21 0.11 -2.31
N VAL A 51 -6.24 -0.40 -1.54
CA VAL A 51 -6.45 -0.91 -0.18
C VAL A 51 -5.78 0.07 0.79
N GLN A 52 -6.57 0.65 1.68
CA GLN A 52 -6.09 1.54 2.73
C GLN A 52 -5.78 0.73 3.99
N PHE A 53 -4.54 0.79 4.46
CA PHE A 53 -4.16 0.26 5.76
C PHE A 53 -4.34 1.33 6.84
N SER A 54 -4.74 0.92 8.05
CA SER A 54 -4.76 1.80 9.22
C SER A 54 -3.33 2.21 9.57
N GLN A 55 -3.12 3.49 9.78
CA GLN A 55 -1.85 4.00 10.28
C GLN A 55 -1.86 3.96 11.80
N SER A 56 -0.87 3.27 12.38
CA SER A 56 -0.61 3.26 13.82
C SER A 56 0.63 4.10 14.09
N PHE A 57 0.58 4.89 15.16
CA PHE A 57 1.68 5.75 15.57
C PHE A 57 2.37 5.13 16.79
N ASP A 58 3.70 5.12 16.76
CA ASP A 58 4.51 4.73 17.90
C ASP A 58 4.71 5.95 18.83
N GLY A 59 4.84 5.71 20.14
CA GLY A 59 5.19 6.77 21.10
C GLY A 59 4.06 7.73 21.49
N ILE A 60 2.80 7.32 21.33
CA ILE A 60 1.63 8.05 21.85
C ILE A 60 1.72 8.15 23.39
N ASP A 61 1.54 9.34 23.97
CA ASP A 61 1.55 9.51 25.43
C ASP A 61 0.30 8.88 26.05
N ARG A 62 0.35 8.54 27.34
CA ARG A 62 -0.80 8.01 28.08
C ARG A 62 -1.98 8.98 28.18
N ASN A 63 -1.74 10.26 27.94
CA ASN A 63 -2.75 11.32 28.04
C ASN A 63 -3.25 11.82 26.67
N ASP A 64 -2.77 11.23 25.56
CA ASP A 64 -3.32 11.40 24.21
C ASP A 64 -4.44 10.39 23.95
#